data_AF-A0A1L5KEL5-F1
#
_entry.id   AF-A0A1L5KEL5-F1
#
_cell.length_a   1.000
_cell.length_b   1.000
_cell.length_c   1.000
_cell.angle_alpha   90.00
_cell.angle_beta   90.00
_cell.angle_gamma   90.00
#
_symmetry.space_group_name_H-M   'P 1'
#
loop_
_entity.id
_entity.type
_entity.pdbx_description
1 polymer ?
#
loop_
_entity_poly.entity_id
_entity_poly.type
_entity_poly.pdbx_seq_one_letter_code
_entity_poly.pdbx_strand_id
1 'polypeptide(L)' 'HEYRKILVQNYLMFYWVDEEERLVTVARVVYAKRDYGRLLE' A
#
# COMPACT_ATOMS: atom_id res chain seq x y z
N HIS A 1 -1.92 -15.34 3.82
CA HIS A 1 -1.19 -14.15 3.38
C HIS A 1 -1.72 -12.95 4.15
N GLU A 2 -1.03 -12.57 5.23
CA GLU A 2 -1.40 -11.40 6.02
C GLU A 2 -1.09 -10.12 5.24
N TYR A 3 -2.10 -9.27 5.07
CA TYR A 3 -1.92 -7.97 4.44
C TYR A 3 -1.17 -7.02 5.38
N ARG A 4 -0.03 -6.50 4.94
CA ARG A 4 0.76 -5.49 5.65
C ARG A 4 0.64 -4.14 4.93
N LYS A 5 0.67 -3.07 5.71
CA LYS A 5 0.68 -1.69 5.21
C LYS A 5 1.87 -0.93 5.78
N ILE A 6 2.50 -0.12 4.95
CA ILE A 6 3.58 0.79 5.35
C ILE A 6 3.37 2.17 4.73
N LEU A 7 3.70 3.21 5.49
CA LEU A 7 3.68 4.58 5.02
C LEU A 7 5.10 4.98 4.66
N VAL A 8 5.34 5.26 3.38
CA VAL A 8 6.64 5.67 2.84
C VAL A 8 6.49 7.07 2.27
N GLN A 9 7.07 8.05 2.97
CA GLN A 9 6.91 9.47 2.67
C GLN A 9 5.43 9.89 2.57
N ASN A 10 4.98 10.29 1.39
CA ASN A 10 3.60 10.71 1.12
C ASN A 10 2.77 9.60 0.47
N TYR A 11 3.23 8.35 0.50
CA TYR A 11 2.56 7.20 -0.12
C TYR A 11 2.24 6.14 0.93
N LEU A 12 1.03 5.59 0.85
CA LEU A 12 0.61 4.42 1.59
C LEU A 12 0.73 3.20 0.67
N MET A 13 1.50 2.22 1.10
CA MET A 13 1.79 1.02 0.36
C MET A 13 1.18 -0.19 1.05
N PHE A 14 0.41 -0.96 0.29
CA PHE A 14 -0.15 -2.24 0.71
C PHE A 14 0.63 -3.35 0.03
N TYR A 15 1.12 -4.28 0.83
CA TYR A 15 1.90 -5.41 0.35
C TYR A 15 1.64 -6.64 1.21
N TRP A 16 1.99 -7.80 0.70
CA TRP A 16 2.13 -9.00 1.51
C TRP A 16 3.48 -9.62 1.21
N VAL A 17 3.97 -10.38 2.19
CA VAL A 17 5.24 -11.09 2.08
C VAL A 17 4.90 -12.56 1.91
N ASP A 18 5.49 -13.16 0.90
CA ASP A 18 5.58 -14.61 0.79
C ASP A 18 6.95 -15.04 1.32
N GLU A 19 6.98 -15.70 2.48
CA GLU A 19 8.23 -16.12 3.12
C GLU A 19 8.85 -17.36 2.46
N GLU A 20 8.03 -18.19 1.82
CA GLU A 20 8.47 -19.41 1.14
C GLU A 20 9.20 -19.05 -0.15
N GLU A 21 8.62 -18.16 -0.96
CA GLU A 21 9.21 -17.66 -2.20
C GLU A 21 10.16 -16.47 -1.98
N ARG A 22 10.29 -15.98 -0.72
CA ARG A 22 11.03 -14.76 -0.34
C ARG A 22 10.65 -13.55 -1.20
N LEU A 23 9.38 -13.45 -1.55
CA LEU A 23 8.86 -12.48 -2.51
C LEU A 23 7.96 -11.48 -1.80
N VAL A 24 8.14 -10.20 -2.11
CA VAL A 24 7.27 -9.13 -1.61
C VAL A 24 6.38 -8.66 -2.74
N THR A 25 5.07 -8.95 -2.66
CA THR A 25 4.12 -8.50 -3.65
C THR A 25 3.45 -7.22 -3.19
N VAL A 26 3.59 -6.19 -4.03
CA VAL A 26 2.96 -4.89 -3.81
C VAL A 26 1.57 -4.89 -4.45
N ALA A 27 0.54 -4.86 -3.62
CA ALA A 27 -0.84 -4.87 -4.07
C ALA A 27 -1.24 -3.50 -4.64
N ARG A 28 -0.90 -2.43 -3.89
CA ARG A 28 -1.36 -1.08 -4.20
C ARG A 28 -0.47 -0.03 -3.56
N VAL A 29 -0.19 1.03 -4.30
CA VAL A 29 0.47 2.24 -3.80
C VAL A 29 -0.47 3.42 -4.01
N VAL A 30 -0.79 4.11 -2.93
CA VAL A 30 -1.76 5.21 -2.91
C VAL A 30 -1.04 6.45 -2.42
N TYR A 31 -1.21 7.59 -3.09
CA TYR A 31 -0.63 8.85 -2.61
C TYR A 31 -1.44 9.36 -1.42
N ALA A 32 -0.91 9.23 -0.21
CA ALA A 32 -1.59 9.54 1.04
C ALA A 32 -1.96 11.03 1.20
N LYS A 33 -1.29 11.93 0.46
CA LYS A 33 -1.60 13.37 0.46
C LYS A 33 -2.61 13.79 -0.60
N ARG A 34 -3.10 12.87 -1.44
CA ARG A 34 -4.26 13.17 -2.28
C ARG A 34 -5.47 13.13 -1.36
N ASP A 35 -6.15 14.26 -1.25
CA ASP A 35 -7.43 14.34 -0.57
C ASP A 35 -8.47 13.61 -1.43
N TYR A 36 -8.56 12.28 -1.27
CA TYR A 36 -9.52 11.45 -2.00
C TYR A 36 -10.96 11.74 -1.56
N GLY A 37 -11.17 12.41 -0.42
CA GLY A 37 -12.48 12.90 0.01
C GLY A 37 -13.05 13.96 -0.93
N ARG A 38 -12.18 14.71 -1.62
CA ARG A 38 -12.58 15.82 -2.51
C ARG A 38 -12.85 15.42 -3.97
N LEU A 39 -12.67 14.16 -4.34
CA LEU A 39 -12.88 13.64 -5.71
C LEU A 39 -14.21 12.89 -5.88
N LEU A 40 -15.02 12.81 -4.82
CA LEU A 40 -16.33 12.15 -4.80
C LEU A 40 -17.49 13.15 -4.63
N GLU A 41 -17.28 14.41 -5.00
CA GLU A 41 -18.34 15.42 -5.16
C GLU A 41 -18.66 15.63 -6.64
#